data_AF-A0A4R5MDS0-F1
#
_entry.id   AF-A0A4R5MDS0-F1
#
_cell.length_a   1.000
_cell.length_b   1.000
_cell.length_c   1.000
_cell.angle_alpha   90.00
_cell.angle_beta   90.00
_cell.angle_gamma   90.00
#
_symmetry.space_group_name_H-M   'P 1'
#
loop_
_entity.id
_entity.type
_entity.pdbx_description
1 polymer ?
#
loop_
_entity_poly.entity_id
_entity_poly.type
_entity_poly.pdbx_seq_one_letter_code
_entity_poly.pdbx_strand_id
1 'polypeptide(L)'
;MKTLFLQAPSYDGFDGGAGSRYQAKREIRSFWYPTWLAQPAALVPGSRVLDAPADGIGVEETLKIAMDYDLVIIHTSTPSFPTDALFAEDLKKRKPSLIVGMVGAKVMVDPHNSLTATEAIDFVCREEFDYTCKEIAEGKPFPQIKGLSWRAKDGSIEHNEARPILENMDELPFVAPIYKRDLKIDNYFIGYLNYPYVSIYTGRGCKSRCTFCLWPQTVSGHRYRTRSVENVLEEAKWIRDNMPEVKELMFDDDTFTDDLPRAEAIARGLGKLGMTWSCNAKANVPYKTLKVLKENGLRLLLVGFESGDDQILVNIKKGVRTDFARRFSADCKQLGIKIHGTFILGLPGETQETIKKTIEYAKEINPHTIQVSLAAPYPGTTLYKQAVENGWMEENKTINLVSKEGVQLAAIGYPNLPREEIYHHLEQFYRQFYFRPSKIWEIVREMLTSWDMMKRRLREGVEFFRFLRAHEA
;
A
#
# COMPACT_ATOMS: atom_id res chain seq x y z
N MET A 1 27.55 7.41 6.12
CA MET A 1 26.79 8.50 6.79
C MET A 1 25.81 7.89 7.77
N LYS A 2 25.51 8.55 8.89
CA LYS A 2 24.46 8.06 9.80
C LYS A 2 23.10 8.39 9.19
N THR A 3 22.31 7.37 8.85
CA THR A 3 21.14 7.50 7.97
C THR A 3 19.83 7.20 8.68
N LEU A 4 18.84 8.09 8.51
CA LEU A 4 17.46 7.91 8.93
C LEU A 4 16.56 7.73 7.71
N PHE A 5 15.87 6.59 7.63
CA PHE A 5 14.78 6.33 6.71
C PHE A 5 13.47 6.69 7.38
N LEU A 6 12.74 7.67 6.85
CA LEU A 6 11.68 8.36 7.56
C LEU A 6 10.36 8.33 6.79
N GLN A 7 9.29 7.88 7.45
CA GLN A 7 7.94 8.30 7.11
C GLN A 7 7.61 9.53 7.98
N ALA A 8 7.55 10.71 7.36
CA ALA A 8 7.36 11.97 8.07
C ALA A 8 5.90 12.12 8.57
N PRO A 9 5.66 12.86 9.66
CA PRO A 9 4.32 13.28 10.05
C PRO A 9 3.70 14.13 8.93
N SER A 10 2.50 13.75 8.48
CA SER A 10 1.76 14.51 7.46
C SER A 10 0.42 14.99 8.00
N TYR A 11 -0.58 14.12 8.08
CA TYR A 11 -1.91 14.41 8.61
C TYR A 11 -2.23 13.45 9.77
N ASP A 12 -3.09 13.89 10.70
CA ASP A 12 -3.47 13.06 11.85
C ASP A 12 -4.25 11.80 11.43
N GLY A 13 -3.71 10.63 11.77
CA GLY A 13 -4.29 9.32 11.42
C GLY A 13 -4.18 8.94 9.95
N PHE A 14 -3.34 9.63 9.18
CA PHE A 14 -3.11 9.35 7.76
C PHE A 14 -2.02 8.30 7.57
N ASP A 15 -2.34 7.23 6.84
CA ASP A 15 -1.34 6.26 6.41
C ASP A 15 -0.80 6.63 5.02
N GLY A 16 0.26 7.43 5.03
CA GLY A 16 1.05 7.76 3.84
C GLY A 16 2.18 6.79 3.55
N GLY A 17 2.33 5.73 4.35
CA GLY A 17 3.46 4.82 4.30
C GLY A 17 3.58 4.14 2.95
N ALA A 18 4.80 3.78 2.57
CA ALA A 18 5.08 3.12 1.29
C ALA A 18 4.34 1.79 1.10
N GLY A 19 4.01 1.09 2.19
CA GLY A 19 3.18 -0.12 2.13
C GLY A 19 1.69 0.17 1.90
N SER A 20 1.24 1.40 2.16
CA SER A 20 -0.14 1.80 1.93
C SER A 20 -0.38 1.97 0.44
N ARG A 21 -1.14 1.04 -0.14
CA ARG A 21 -1.63 1.14 -1.54
C ARG A 21 -2.79 2.13 -1.69
N TYR A 22 -3.19 2.76 -0.60
CA TYR A 22 -4.29 3.69 -0.51
C TYR A 22 -3.96 4.74 0.57
N GLN A 23 -3.24 5.78 0.16
CA GLN A 23 -2.72 6.82 1.06
C GLN A 23 -3.81 7.83 1.42
N ALA A 24 -4.54 7.52 2.48
CA ALA A 24 -5.60 8.36 3.03
C ALA A 24 -5.79 8.05 4.52
N LYS A 25 -6.41 8.98 5.24
CA LYS A 25 -7.06 8.71 6.52
C LYS A 25 -8.24 7.78 6.27
N ARG A 26 -8.31 6.71 7.06
CA ARG A 26 -9.35 5.69 6.96
C ARG A 26 -10.35 5.82 8.09
N GLU A 27 -11.51 5.21 7.91
CA GLU A 27 -12.58 5.16 8.90
C GLU A 27 -12.16 4.37 10.15
N ILE A 28 -11.30 3.38 9.96
CA ILE A 28 -10.67 2.56 11.01
C ILE A 28 -9.17 2.76 10.90
N ARG A 29 -8.52 3.15 12.00
CA ARG A 29 -7.06 3.38 12.02
C ARG A 29 -6.35 2.09 11.59
N SER A 30 -5.68 2.14 10.45
CA SER A 30 -4.95 1.01 9.89
C SER A 30 -3.63 1.49 9.29
N PHE A 31 -2.52 0.87 9.68
CA PHE A 31 -1.17 1.22 9.21
C PHE A 31 -0.49 0.02 8.58
N TRP A 32 0.06 0.22 7.39
CA TRP A 32 0.84 -0.78 6.67
C TRP A 32 2.31 -0.65 7.03
N TYR A 33 3.02 -1.78 7.01
CA TYR A 33 4.46 -1.78 7.25
C TYR A 33 5.18 -0.96 6.16
N PRO A 34 6.17 -0.12 6.52
CA PRO A 34 6.92 0.69 5.56
C PRO A 34 8.01 -0.15 4.85
N THR A 35 7.64 -1.27 4.22
CA THR A 35 8.58 -2.26 3.64
C THR A 35 9.57 -1.63 2.67
N TRP A 36 9.11 -0.71 1.82
CA TRP A 36 9.97 -0.02 0.85
C TRP A 36 10.99 0.92 1.50
N LEU A 37 10.80 1.38 2.74
CA LEU A 37 11.82 2.08 3.52
C LEU A 37 12.70 1.11 4.31
N ALA A 38 12.12 0.02 4.83
CA ALA A 38 12.85 -0.97 5.59
C ALA A 38 13.84 -1.77 4.72
N GLN A 39 13.54 -1.96 3.44
CA GLN A 39 14.40 -2.68 2.51
C GLN A 39 15.76 -1.98 2.27
N PRO A 40 15.83 -0.68 1.91
CA PRO A 40 17.10 0.04 1.88
C PRO A 40 17.74 0.18 3.26
N ALA A 41 16.96 0.32 4.33
CA ALA A 41 17.51 0.36 5.69
C ALA A 41 18.27 -0.93 6.05
N ALA A 42 17.75 -2.09 5.62
CA ALA A 42 18.40 -3.40 5.79
C ALA A 42 19.74 -3.52 5.03
N LEU A 43 19.91 -2.74 3.95
CA LEU A 43 21.17 -2.66 3.19
C LEU A 43 22.20 -1.69 3.80
N VAL A 44 21.80 -0.83 4.74
CA VAL A 44 22.64 0.24 5.30
C VAL A 44 22.92 -0.04 6.78
N PRO A 45 24.11 -0.55 7.13
CA PRO A 45 24.49 -0.81 8.51
C PRO A 45 24.37 0.45 9.38
N GLY A 46 23.76 0.30 10.56
CA GLY A 46 23.58 1.40 11.51
C GLY A 46 22.55 2.47 11.09
N SER A 47 21.82 2.26 9.99
CA SER A 47 20.66 3.09 9.67
C SER A 47 19.50 2.83 10.63
N ARG A 48 18.48 3.70 10.64
CA ARG A 48 17.23 3.52 11.40
C ARG A 48 16.03 3.78 10.49
N VAL A 49 14.98 2.99 10.63
CA VAL A 49 13.64 3.31 10.13
C VAL A 49 12.85 4.03 11.22
N LEU A 50 12.18 5.12 10.87
CA LEU A 50 11.24 5.80 11.75
C LEU A 50 9.92 5.97 11.02
N ASP A 51 8.86 5.40 11.57
CA ASP A 51 7.50 5.56 11.08
C ASP A 51 6.72 6.47 12.02
N ALA A 52 6.86 7.78 11.82
CA ALA A 52 6.35 8.76 12.75
C ALA A 52 4.81 8.73 12.89
N PRO A 53 4.02 8.61 11.80
CA PRO A 53 2.58 8.44 11.89
C PRO A 53 2.14 7.19 12.67
N ALA A 54 2.79 6.03 12.44
CA ALA A 54 2.44 4.81 13.15
C ALA A 54 2.72 4.95 14.66
N ASP A 55 3.85 5.55 15.03
CA ASP A 55 4.25 5.81 16.42
C ASP A 55 3.48 6.94 17.11
N GLY A 56 2.70 7.73 16.36
CA GLY A 56 1.95 8.87 16.89
C GLY A 56 2.85 10.02 17.35
N ILE A 57 4.08 10.11 16.83
CA ILE A 57 5.01 11.20 17.15
C ILE A 57 4.80 12.37 16.18
N GLY A 58 4.79 13.58 16.72
CA GLY A 58 4.54 14.81 15.96
C GLY A 58 5.76 15.36 15.23
N VAL A 59 5.55 16.47 14.50
CA VAL A 59 6.60 17.19 13.74
C VAL A 59 7.80 17.53 14.63
N GLU A 60 7.57 18.16 15.78
CA GLU A 60 8.66 18.61 16.66
C GLU A 60 9.54 17.49 17.21
N GLU A 61 8.93 16.37 17.61
CA GLU A 61 9.66 15.22 18.12
C GLU A 61 10.44 14.53 17.00
N THR A 62 9.83 14.40 15.82
CA THR A 62 10.48 13.83 14.64
C THR A 62 11.68 14.69 14.21
N LEU A 63 11.55 16.01 14.21
CA LEU A 63 12.65 16.94 13.90
C LEU A 63 13.79 16.77 14.91
N LYS A 64 13.50 16.63 16.21
CA LYS A 64 14.54 16.39 17.24
C LYS A 64 15.29 15.09 16.97
N ILE A 65 14.58 14.00 16.68
CA ILE A 65 15.21 12.70 16.36
C ILE A 65 16.10 12.81 15.12
N ALA A 66 15.65 13.51 14.08
CA ALA A 66 16.37 13.65 12.82
C ALA A 66 17.71 14.39 12.94
N MET A 67 17.89 15.24 13.97
CA MET A 67 19.15 16.00 14.16
C MET A 67 20.36 15.11 14.47
N ASP A 68 20.12 13.90 14.99
CA ASP A 68 21.15 12.91 15.31
C ASP A 68 21.74 12.21 14.08
N TYR A 69 21.27 12.53 12.88
CA TYR A 69 21.63 11.87 11.62
C TYR A 69 22.28 12.85 10.65
N ASP A 70 23.05 12.33 9.69
CA ASP A 70 23.70 13.12 8.64
C ASP A 70 22.90 13.10 7.34
N LEU A 71 22.09 12.05 7.16
CA LEU A 71 21.26 11.80 6.00
C LEU A 71 19.85 11.42 6.44
N VAL A 72 18.85 12.12 5.92
CA VAL A 72 17.42 11.77 6.06
C VAL A 72 16.84 11.46 4.69
N ILE A 73 16.27 10.26 4.54
CA ILE A 73 15.56 9.83 3.34
C ILE A 73 14.08 9.69 3.68
N ILE A 74 13.26 10.60 3.17
CA ILE A 74 11.82 10.65 3.42
C ILE A 74 11.10 9.83 2.34
N HIS A 75 10.22 8.91 2.72
CA HIS A 75 9.27 8.35 1.76
C HIS A 75 8.09 9.31 1.56
N THR A 76 7.79 9.63 0.30
CA THR A 76 6.74 10.57 -0.07
C THR A 76 5.80 9.97 -1.12
N SER A 77 4.57 10.47 -1.12
CA SER A 77 3.48 10.09 -2.03
C SER A 77 2.85 11.33 -2.65
N THR A 78 2.08 11.19 -3.73
CA THR A 78 1.39 12.34 -4.34
C THR A 78 0.53 13.11 -3.32
N PRO A 79 -0.25 12.45 -2.44
CA PRO A 79 -1.03 13.14 -1.42
C PRO A 79 -0.19 13.81 -0.33
N SER A 80 0.94 13.22 0.09
CA SER A 80 1.73 13.71 1.23
C SER A 80 2.84 14.69 0.84
N PHE A 81 3.22 14.74 -0.44
CA PHE A 81 4.37 15.50 -0.93
C PHE A 81 4.41 16.97 -0.48
N PRO A 82 3.32 17.75 -0.51
CA PRO A 82 3.36 19.13 -0.03
C PRO A 82 3.81 19.24 1.44
N THR A 83 3.29 18.38 2.31
CA THR A 83 3.66 18.37 3.73
C THR A 83 5.07 17.83 3.95
N ASP A 84 5.47 16.80 3.19
CA ASP A 84 6.82 16.24 3.26
C ASP A 84 7.88 17.26 2.83
N ALA A 85 7.58 18.10 1.84
CA ALA A 85 8.46 19.18 1.38
C ALA A 85 8.63 20.27 2.46
N LEU A 86 7.55 20.68 3.12
CA LEU A 86 7.62 21.61 4.26
C LEU A 86 8.43 21.01 5.42
N PHE A 87 8.26 19.71 5.70
CA PHE A 87 9.06 19.02 6.71
C PHE A 87 10.57 19.02 6.35
N ALA A 88 10.91 18.84 5.07
CA ALA A 88 12.29 18.95 4.59
C ALA A 88 12.88 20.35 4.81
N GLU A 89 12.09 21.41 4.59
CA GLU A 89 12.51 22.78 4.90
C GLU A 89 12.81 22.97 6.39
N ASP A 90 11.96 22.45 7.27
CA ASP A 90 12.15 22.56 8.71
C ASP A 90 13.38 21.78 9.19
N LEU A 91 13.70 20.64 8.56
CA LEU A 91 14.96 19.93 8.79
C LEU A 91 16.17 20.81 8.44
N LYS A 92 16.18 21.42 7.24
CA LYS A 92 17.28 22.27 6.76
C LYS A 92 17.43 23.55 7.57
N LYS A 93 16.32 24.15 8.05
CA LYS A 93 16.36 25.30 8.97
C LYS A 93 17.11 24.99 10.26
N ARG A 94 16.96 23.76 10.80
CA ARG A 94 17.62 23.34 12.05
C ARG A 94 19.06 22.88 11.85
N LYS A 95 19.33 22.16 10.76
CA LYS A 95 20.66 21.65 10.42
C LYS A 95 20.92 21.83 8.92
N PRO A 96 21.46 23.00 8.49
CA PRO A 96 21.70 23.28 7.08
C PRO A 96 22.64 22.28 6.39
N SER A 97 23.52 21.63 7.16
CA SER A 97 24.43 20.59 6.67
C SER A 97 23.79 19.21 6.50
N LEU A 98 22.55 19.01 6.97
CA LEU A 98 21.85 17.74 6.83
C LEU A 98 21.57 17.47 5.36
N ILE A 99 21.87 16.26 4.89
CA ILE A 99 21.47 15.85 3.54
C ILE A 99 20.06 15.27 3.61
N VAL A 100 19.14 15.80 2.81
CA VAL A 100 17.73 15.42 2.76
C VAL A 100 17.39 14.97 1.35
N GLY A 101 16.85 13.76 1.23
CA GLY A 101 16.31 13.28 -0.03
C GLY A 101 14.98 12.57 0.13
N MET A 102 14.34 12.32 -1.01
CA MET A 102 13.03 11.67 -1.04
C MET A 102 13.00 10.44 -1.94
N VAL A 103 12.14 9.48 -1.56
CA VAL A 103 11.84 8.24 -2.31
C VAL A 103 10.33 8.07 -2.47
N GLY A 104 9.89 7.25 -3.42
CA GLY A 104 8.48 6.93 -3.62
C GLY A 104 7.95 7.30 -5.01
N ALA A 105 6.73 6.87 -5.32
CA ALA A 105 6.19 6.97 -6.67
C ALA A 105 6.08 8.42 -7.19
N LYS A 106 5.79 9.39 -6.30
CA LYS A 106 5.69 10.81 -6.69
C LYS A 106 7.00 11.33 -7.29
N VAL A 107 8.11 11.08 -6.61
CA VAL A 107 9.42 11.60 -7.03
C VAL A 107 10.05 10.76 -8.14
N MET A 108 9.64 9.50 -8.28
CA MET A 108 9.98 8.68 -9.44
C MET A 108 9.33 9.24 -10.72
N VAL A 109 8.04 9.54 -10.69
CA VAL A 109 7.29 9.99 -11.86
C VAL A 109 7.62 11.43 -12.24
N ASP A 110 7.88 12.28 -11.24
CA ASP A 110 8.03 13.72 -11.44
C ASP A 110 9.25 14.29 -10.67
N PRO A 111 10.47 13.79 -10.98
CA PRO A 111 11.67 14.09 -10.21
C PRO A 111 12.07 15.56 -10.29
N HIS A 112 11.97 16.15 -11.48
CA HIS A 112 12.39 17.54 -11.71
C HIS A 112 11.52 18.51 -10.92
N ASN A 113 10.19 18.44 -11.07
CA ASN A 113 9.29 19.34 -10.34
C ASN A 113 9.30 19.07 -8.82
N SER A 114 9.56 17.83 -8.41
CA SER A 114 9.76 17.52 -6.98
C SER A 114 11.01 18.19 -6.42
N LEU A 115 12.10 18.28 -7.18
CA LEU A 115 13.29 19.02 -6.78
C LEU A 115 13.09 20.54 -6.87
N THR A 116 12.35 21.07 -7.85
CA THR A 116 12.11 22.53 -7.93
C THR A 116 11.10 23.04 -6.89
N ALA A 117 10.32 22.14 -6.26
CA ALA A 117 9.33 22.52 -5.25
C ALA A 117 9.94 23.23 -4.04
N THR A 118 11.16 22.87 -3.65
CA THR A 118 11.90 23.52 -2.55
C THR A 118 13.40 23.25 -2.67
N GLU A 119 14.23 24.22 -2.26
CA GLU A 119 15.69 24.05 -2.21
C GLU A 119 16.14 23.09 -1.11
N ALA A 120 15.25 22.77 -0.17
CA ALA A 120 15.56 21.90 0.97
C ALA A 120 15.81 20.43 0.59
N ILE A 121 15.36 19.99 -0.58
CA ILE A 121 15.55 18.63 -1.09
C ILE A 121 16.84 18.61 -1.93
N ASP A 122 17.84 17.85 -1.46
CA ASP A 122 19.13 17.70 -2.14
C ASP A 122 19.07 16.68 -3.29
N PHE A 123 18.26 15.64 -3.13
CA PHE A 123 18.09 14.59 -4.14
C PHE A 123 16.75 13.87 -4.05
N VAL A 124 16.38 13.20 -5.14
CA VAL A 124 15.33 12.20 -5.17
C VAL A 124 15.81 10.92 -5.83
N CYS A 125 15.40 9.78 -5.30
CA CYS A 125 15.69 8.49 -5.91
C CYS A 125 14.56 8.08 -6.85
N ARG A 126 14.95 7.68 -8.06
CA ARG A 126 14.10 7.12 -9.09
C ARG A 126 14.23 5.58 -9.11
N GLU A 127 13.35 4.95 -9.89
CA GLU A 127 13.21 3.52 -10.08
C GLU A 127 13.10 2.75 -8.74
N GLU A 128 13.59 1.51 -8.69
CA GLU A 128 13.75 0.79 -7.42
C GLU A 128 15.00 1.29 -6.70
N PHE A 129 14.76 2.00 -5.61
CA PHE A 129 15.73 2.89 -5.00
C PHE A 129 16.60 2.23 -3.92
N ASP A 130 16.53 0.91 -3.70
CA ASP A 130 17.19 0.27 -2.55
C ASP A 130 18.71 0.49 -2.57
N TYR A 131 19.35 0.12 -3.68
CA TYR A 131 20.79 0.30 -3.88
C TYR A 131 21.18 1.76 -4.15
N THR A 132 20.28 2.57 -4.70
CA THR A 132 20.48 4.02 -4.81
C THR A 132 20.63 4.62 -3.41
N CYS A 133 19.72 4.31 -2.48
CA CYS A 133 19.78 4.77 -1.10
C CYS A 133 21.03 4.24 -0.38
N LYS A 134 21.41 2.98 -0.63
CA LYS A 134 22.65 2.39 -0.09
C LYS A 134 23.88 3.18 -0.51
N GLU A 135 24.05 3.43 -1.80
CA GLU A 135 25.21 4.15 -2.34
C GLU A 135 25.29 5.59 -1.81
N ILE A 136 24.14 6.25 -1.64
CA ILE A 136 24.08 7.57 -0.99
C ILE A 136 24.55 7.44 0.46
N ALA A 137 24.00 6.52 1.24
CA ALA A 137 24.37 6.34 2.65
C ALA A 137 25.86 6.00 2.85
N GLU A 138 26.48 5.33 1.87
CA GLU A 138 27.92 5.03 1.83
C GLU A 138 28.80 6.25 1.50
N GLY A 139 28.20 7.38 1.14
CA GLY A 139 28.93 8.62 0.83
C GLY A 139 29.47 8.67 -0.60
N LYS A 140 28.93 7.87 -1.51
CA LYS A 140 29.34 7.91 -2.92
C LYS A 140 29.00 9.28 -3.53
N PRO A 141 29.85 9.88 -4.38
CA PRO A 141 29.54 11.15 -5.02
C PRO A 141 28.28 11.06 -5.88
N PHE A 142 27.36 12.02 -5.72
CA PHE A 142 26.05 12.03 -6.40
C PHE A 142 26.13 11.78 -7.92
N PRO A 143 27.03 12.41 -8.71
CA PRO A 143 27.13 12.15 -10.15
C PRO A 143 27.37 10.68 -10.56
N GLN A 144 27.83 9.83 -9.64
CA GLN A 144 28.19 8.43 -9.90
C GLN A 144 27.09 7.44 -9.49
N ILE A 145 25.97 7.92 -8.94
CA ILE A 145 24.90 7.08 -8.38
C ILE A 145 23.80 6.90 -9.42
N LYS A 146 23.62 5.68 -9.94
CA LYS A 146 22.52 5.39 -10.87
C LYS A 146 21.16 5.53 -10.18
N GLY A 147 20.17 6.02 -10.92
CA GLY A 147 18.81 6.25 -10.44
C GLY A 147 18.63 7.52 -9.62
N LEU A 148 19.65 8.39 -9.54
CA LEU A 148 19.57 9.63 -8.76
C LEU A 148 19.18 10.83 -9.64
N SER A 149 18.28 11.67 -9.14
CA SER A 149 18.16 13.07 -9.58
C SER A 149 18.54 13.97 -8.41
N TRP A 150 19.35 15.00 -8.63
CA TRP A 150 19.96 15.75 -7.53
C TRP A 150 20.25 17.20 -7.90
N ARG A 151 20.42 18.03 -6.87
CA ARG A 151 20.77 19.44 -7.01
C ARG A 151 22.28 19.63 -6.97
N ALA A 152 22.83 20.20 -8.03
CA ALA A 152 24.24 20.59 -8.10
C ALA A 152 24.52 21.84 -7.28
N LYS A 153 25.81 22.11 -7.05
CA LYS A 153 26.26 23.24 -6.22
C LYS A 153 25.92 24.61 -6.80
N ASP A 154 25.76 24.70 -8.12
CA ASP A 154 25.32 25.90 -8.83
C ASP A 154 23.79 26.05 -8.87
N GLY A 155 23.06 25.10 -8.26
CA GLY A 155 21.60 25.06 -8.24
C GLY A 155 20.95 24.30 -9.39
N SER A 156 21.73 23.83 -10.39
CA SER A 156 21.18 23.03 -11.49
C SER A 156 20.60 21.70 -10.98
N ILE A 157 19.60 21.18 -11.69
CA ILE A 157 19.05 19.85 -11.42
C ILE A 157 19.63 18.88 -12.44
N GLU A 158 20.31 17.87 -11.93
CA GLU A 158 20.96 16.83 -12.73
C GLU A 158 20.21 15.50 -12.61
N HIS A 159 20.19 14.74 -13.70
CA HIS A 159 19.57 13.43 -13.78
C HIS A 159 20.60 12.41 -14.23
N ASN A 160 20.99 11.50 -13.34
CA ASN A 160 21.96 10.46 -13.69
C ASN A 160 21.32 9.38 -14.57
N GLU A 161 22.13 8.43 -15.05
CA GLU A 161 21.62 7.23 -15.73
C GLU A 161 20.61 6.48 -14.84
N ALA A 162 19.53 5.96 -15.45
CA ALA A 162 18.54 5.14 -14.75
C ALA A 162 19.19 3.89 -14.14
N ARG A 163 18.70 3.47 -12.96
CA ARG A 163 19.18 2.23 -12.35
C ARG A 163 18.55 1.01 -13.05
N PRO A 164 19.35 -0.01 -13.44
CA PRO A 164 18.80 -1.27 -13.93
C PRO A 164 17.91 -1.93 -12.89
N ILE A 165 16.82 -2.54 -13.35
CA ILE A 165 15.90 -3.31 -12.50
C ILE A 165 16.66 -4.46 -11.84
N LEU A 166 16.52 -4.62 -10.53
CA LEU A 166 17.11 -5.74 -9.80
C LEU A 166 16.46 -7.05 -10.23
N GLU A 167 17.24 -7.98 -10.75
CA GLU A 167 16.75 -9.27 -11.27
C GLU A 167 16.62 -10.33 -10.17
N ASN A 168 17.69 -10.49 -9.38
CA ASN A 168 17.76 -11.46 -8.31
C ASN A 168 17.30 -10.83 -6.99
N MET A 169 16.07 -11.14 -6.58
CA MET A 169 15.49 -10.59 -5.36
C MET A 169 16.13 -11.16 -4.08
N ASP A 170 16.85 -12.28 -4.14
CA ASP A 170 17.52 -12.87 -2.98
C ASP A 170 18.73 -12.05 -2.52
N GLU A 171 19.22 -11.11 -3.34
CA GLU A 171 20.26 -10.15 -2.95
C GLU A 171 19.77 -9.13 -1.92
N LEU A 172 18.45 -8.96 -1.80
CA LEU A 172 17.86 -8.08 -0.82
C LEU A 172 17.85 -8.78 0.56
N PRO A 173 18.39 -8.13 1.62
CA PRO A 173 18.36 -8.68 2.96
C PRO A 173 16.95 -8.71 3.54
N PHE A 174 16.76 -9.51 4.59
CA PHE A 174 15.49 -9.58 5.31
C PHE A 174 15.15 -8.24 5.97
N VAL A 175 13.87 -7.86 5.90
CA VAL A 175 13.35 -6.66 6.55
C VAL A 175 12.90 -6.95 7.98
N ALA A 176 12.58 -8.20 8.30
CA ALA A 176 12.13 -8.59 9.63
C ALA A 176 13.08 -8.17 10.78
N PRO A 177 14.43 -8.27 10.65
CA PRO A 177 15.36 -7.72 11.64
C PRO A 177 15.23 -6.21 11.84
N ILE A 178 14.96 -5.46 10.77
CA ILE A 178 14.77 -4.01 10.84
C ILE A 178 13.45 -3.67 11.52
N TYR A 179 12.37 -4.40 11.21
CA TYR A 179 11.10 -4.22 11.90
C TYR A 179 11.23 -4.44 13.40
N LYS A 180 11.86 -5.53 13.83
CA LYS A 180 12.06 -5.83 15.25
C LYS A 180 12.92 -4.76 15.95
N ARG A 181 13.93 -4.22 15.26
CA ARG A 181 14.86 -3.23 15.81
C ARG A 181 14.21 -1.86 15.96
N ASP A 182 13.49 -1.42 14.93
CA ASP A 182 13.14 -0.01 14.75
C ASP A 182 11.67 0.31 14.94
N LEU A 183 10.79 -0.68 14.74
CA LEU A 183 9.34 -0.47 14.72
C LEU A 183 8.68 -1.06 15.96
N LYS A 184 7.59 -0.42 16.38
CA LYS A 184 6.66 -1.00 17.36
C LYS A 184 5.57 -1.74 16.61
N ILE A 185 5.69 -3.06 16.48
CA ILE A 185 4.77 -3.88 15.68
C ILE A 185 3.30 -3.75 16.10
N ASP A 186 3.05 -3.43 17.36
CA ASP A 186 1.72 -3.19 17.91
C ASP A 186 1.01 -1.97 17.31
N ASN A 187 1.76 -1.04 16.71
CA ASN A 187 1.21 0.12 16.03
C ASN A 187 0.66 -0.22 14.64
N TYR A 188 0.98 -1.39 14.09
CA TYR A 188 0.53 -1.86 12.80
C TYR A 188 -0.69 -2.77 12.95
N PHE A 189 -1.83 -2.29 12.46
CA PHE A 189 -3.11 -2.99 12.56
C PHE A 189 -3.87 -2.89 11.25
N ILE A 190 -4.49 -3.99 10.85
CA ILE A 190 -5.40 -4.06 9.70
C ILE A 190 -6.60 -4.89 10.08
N GLY A 191 -7.82 -4.32 9.94
CA GLY A 191 -9.12 -4.85 10.38
C GLY A 191 -9.46 -6.32 9.99
N TYR A 192 -8.85 -6.84 8.94
CA TYR A 192 -9.10 -8.21 8.46
C TYR A 192 -7.99 -9.23 8.81
N LEU A 193 -6.87 -8.79 9.37
CA LEU A 193 -5.75 -9.64 9.82
C LEU A 193 -5.82 -9.92 11.32
N ASN A 194 -5.29 -11.06 11.76
CA ASN A 194 -5.06 -11.39 13.16
C ASN A 194 -3.96 -10.49 13.71
N TYR A 195 -4.18 -9.91 14.88
CA TYR A 195 -3.26 -8.94 15.48
C TYR A 195 -2.48 -9.53 16.67
N PRO A 196 -1.15 -9.28 16.78
CA PRO A 196 -0.29 -8.56 15.81
C PRO A 196 -0.02 -9.36 14.53
N TYR A 197 0.19 -8.65 13.42
CA TYR A 197 0.61 -9.23 12.15
C TYR A 197 1.93 -8.60 11.69
N VAL A 198 2.66 -9.29 10.81
CA VAL A 198 3.84 -8.75 10.11
C VAL A 198 3.62 -8.86 8.60
N SER A 199 3.95 -7.81 7.86
CA SER A 199 3.88 -7.79 6.39
C SER A 199 5.25 -7.82 5.75
N ILE A 200 5.47 -8.70 4.78
CA ILE A 200 6.69 -8.76 3.99
C ILE A 200 6.38 -8.88 2.49
N TYR A 201 7.33 -8.45 1.65
CA TYR A 201 7.31 -8.69 0.22
C TYR A 201 8.16 -9.93 -0.09
N THR A 202 7.57 -10.87 -0.83
CA THR A 202 8.25 -12.05 -1.37
C THR A 202 8.66 -11.87 -2.83
N GLY A 203 8.25 -10.77 -3.45
CA GLY A 203 8.53 -10.40 -4.82
C GLY A 203 8.01 -9.00 -5.16
N ARG A 204 8.46 -8.45 -6.28
CA ARG A 204 8.09 -7.11 -6.77
C ARG A 204 7.65 -7.15 -8.22
N GLY A 205 6.71 -6.25 -8.55
CA GLY A 205 6.13 -6.14 -9.89
C GLY A 205 4.88 -7.00 -10.07
N CYS A 206 4.15 -6.77 -11.16
CA CYS A 206 2.87 -7.43 -11.41
C CYS A 206 2.65 -7.67 -12.90
N LYS A 207 2.31 -8.91 -13.29
CA LYS A 207 2.03 -9.27 -14.69
C LYS A 207 0.77 -8.60 -15.23
N SER A 208 -0.14 -8.17 -14.35
CA SER A 208 -1.37 -7.48 -14.73
C SER A 208 -1.07 -6.06 -15.21
N ARG A 209 -1.93 -5.56 -16.11
CA ARG A 209 -1.78 -4.23 -16.74
C ARG A 209 -2.94 -3.30 -16.38
N CYS A 210 -3.41 -3.39 -15.14
CA CYS A 210 -4.51 -2.59 -14.64
C CYS A 210 -4.21 -1.10 -14.80
N THR A 211 -5.12 -0.32 -15.38
CA THR A 211 -4.86 1.08 -15.76
C THR A 211 -4.60 1.99 -14.55
N PHE A 212 -5.12 1.63 -13.38
CA PHE A 212 -5.06 2.40 -12.14
C PHE A 212 -3.92 1.99 -11.19
N CYS A 213 -3.22 0.87 -11.43
CA CYS A 213 -2.21 0.37 -10.49
C CYS A 213 -0.93 1.21 -10.52
N LEU A 214 -0.60 1.86 -9.40
CA LEU A 214 0.54 2.77 -9.29
C LEU A 214 1.89 2.04 -9.39
N TRP A 215 2.17 1.09 -8.48
CA TRP A 215 3.49 0.48 -8.33
C TRP A 215 4.02 -0.18 -9.61
N PRO A 216 3.27 -1.07 -10.30
CA PRO A 216 3.77 -1.73 -11.51
C PRO A 216 3.97 -0.79 -12.70
N GLN A 217 3.25 0.34 -12.75
CA GLN A 217 3.37 1.32 -13.83
C GLN A 217 4.49 2.34 -13.60
N THR A 218 4.98 2.50 -12.38
CA THR A 218 5.90 3.59 -12.02
C THR A 218 7.23 3.13 -11.42
N VAL A 219 7.23 2.13 -10.54
CA VAL A 219 8.42 1.72 -9.77
C VAL A 219 8.82 0.28 -10.07
N SER A 220 7.92 -0.68 -9.84
CA SER A 220 8.27 -2.11 -9.79
C SER A 220 8.17 -2.84 -11.14
N GLY A 221 7.53 -2.22 -12.14
CA GLY A 221 7.38 -2.77 -13.48
C GLY A 221 6.40 -3.95 -13.58
N HIS A 222 6.17 -4.41 -14.82
CA HIS A 222 5.19 -5.47 -15.11
C HIS A 222 5.75 -6.90 -15.08
N ARG A 223 7.03 -7.06 -14.72
CA ARG A 223 7.62 -8.39 -14.53
C ARG A 223 7.65 -8.71 -13.05
N TYR A 224 6.92 -9.75 -12.67
CA TYR A 224 6.91 -10.21 -11.29
C TYR A 224 8.20 -10.99 -11.00
N ARG A 225 9.11 -10.34 -10.28
CA ARG A 225 10.39 -10.88 -9.83
C ARG A 225 10.24 -11.36 -8.39
N THR A 226 10.76 -12.53 -8.09
CA THR A 226 10.48 -13.20 -6.82
C THR A 226 11.75 -13.62 -6.12
N ARG A 227 11.67 -13.68 -4.78
CA ARG A 227 12.63 -14.37 -3.93
C ARG A 227 12.46 -15.88 -4.07
N SER A 228 13.52 -16.65 -3.88
CA SER A 228 13.45 -18.12 -3.82
C SER A 228 12.56 -18.58 -2.66
N VAL A 229 12.05 -19.81 -2.76
CA VAL A 229 11.19 -20.39 -1.72
C VAL A 229 11.94 -20.48 -0.40
N GLU A 230 13.20 -20.91 -0.47
CA GLU A 230 14.10 -21.07 0.66
C GLU A 230 14.32 -19.73 1.38
N ASN A 231 14.63 -18.67 0.63
CA ASN A 231 14.87 -17.35 1.18
C ASN A 231 13.62 -16.77 1.90
N VAL A 232 12.42 -17.00 1.36
CA VAL A 232 11.16 -16.59 2.01
C VAL A 232 10.91 -17.39 3.29
N LEU A 233 11.13 -18.71 3.26
CA LEU A 233 10.93 -19.57 4.42
C LEU A 233 11.94 -19.31 5.53
N GLU A 234 13.16 -18.88 5.19
CA GLU A 234 14.17 -18.46 6.16
C GLU A 234 13.75 -17.18 6.91
N GLU A 235 13.23 -16.17 6.21
CA GLU A 235 12.70 -14.97 6.88
C GLU A 235 11.45 -15.29 7.71
N ALA A 236 10.55 -16.12 7.19
CA ALA A 236 9.37 -16.57 7.94
C ALA A 236 9.75 -17.33 9.22
N LYS A 237 10.74 -18.23 9.14
CA LYS A 237 11.33 -18.92 10.29
C LYS A 237 11.96 -17.92 11.27
N TRP A 238 12.70 -16.93 10.76
CA TRP A 238 13.28 -15.88 11.60
C TRP A 238 12.21 -15.12 12.36
N ILE A 239 11.10 -14.72 11.70
CA ILE A 239 9.97 -14.04 12.35
C ILE A 239 9.37 -14.91 13.44
N ARG A 240 9.09 -16.19 13.15
CA ARG A 240 8.56 -17.13 14.15
C ARG A 240 9.48 -17.23 15.37
N ASP A 241 10.78 -17.34 15.15
CA ASP A 241 11.77 -17.57 16.21
C ASP A 241 12.10 -16.29 17.02
N ASN A 242 11.94 -15.11 16.41
CA ASN A 242 12.38 -13.83 16.99
C ASN A 242 11.23 -12.88 17.36
N MET A 243 10.02 -13.13 16.87
CA MET A 243 8.82 -12.32 17.09
C MET A 243 7.62 -13.26 17.38
N PRO A 244 7.68 -14.09 18.44
CA PRO A 244 6.68 -15.12 18.72
C PRO A 244 5.27 -14.58 18.99
N GLU A 245 5.12 -13.28 19.25
CA GLU A 245 3.86 -12.57 19.40
C GLU A 245 3.10 -12.38 18.09
N VAL A 246 3.76 -12.54 16.93
CA VAL A 246 3.15 -12.41 15.60
C VAL A 246 2.18 -13.55 15.36
N LYS A 247 0.91 -13.20 15.14
CA LYS A 247 -0.17 -14.18 14.92
C LYS A 247 -0.46 -14.47 13.45
N GLU A 248 0.03 -13.61 12.55
CA GLU A 248 -0.20 -13.77 11.12
C GLU A 248 0.87 -13.07 10.28
N LEU A 249 1.31 -13.74 9.21
CA LEU A 249 2.07 -13.12 8.14
C LEU A 249 1.14 -12.61 7.04
N MET A 250 1.43 -11.42 6.51
CA MET A 250 0.83 -10.92 5.28
C MET A 250 1.89 -10.86 4.19
N PHE A 251 1.66 -11.55 3.07
CA PHE A 251 2.44 -11.36 1.86
C PHE A 251 1.82 -10.25 1.03
N ASP A 252 2.48 -9.10 1.07
CA ASP A 252 2.00 -7.87 0.43
C ASP A 252 2.57 -7.69 -0.98
N ASP A 253 2.94 -8.77 -1.65
CA ASP A 253 3.26 -8.78 -3.07
C ASP A 253 2.10 -8.21 -3.90
N ASP A 254 2.38 -7.60 -5.06
CA ASP A 254 1.33 -7.10 -5.95
C ASP A 254 0.40 -8.24 -6.42
N THR A 255 0.95 -9.40 -6.76
CA THR A 255 0.22 -10.61 -7.17
C THR A 255 0.92 -11.91 -6.75
N PHE A 256 0.96 -12.22 -5.44
CA PHE A 256 1.60 -13.45 -4.91
C PHE A 256 1.19 -14.75 -5.64
N THR A 257 -0.07 -14.83 -6.05
CA THR A 257 -0.67 -16.01 -6.69
C THR A 257 -0.42 -16.12 -8.20
N ASP A 258 0.35 -15.21 -8.82
CA ASP A 258 0.67 -15.29 -10.26
C ASP A 258 1.75 -16.35 -10.59
N ASP A 259 2.37 -16.94 -9.56
CA ASP A 259 3.27 -18.10 -9.64
C ASP A 259 2.76 -19.20 -8.68
N LEU A 260 1.78 -19.97 -9.15
CA LEU A 260 1.10 -20.98 -8.33
C LEU A 260 2.04 -22.08 -7.79
N PRO A 261 2.96 -22.67 -8.59
CA PRO A 261 3.89 -23.67 -8.07
C PRO A 261 4.75 -23.13 -6.93
N ARG A 262 5.24 -21.89 -7.04
CA ARG A 262 5.99 -21.23 -5.98
C ARG A 262 5.12 -20.96 -4.75
N ALA A 263 3.91 -20.44 -4.95
CA ALA A 263 2.97 -20.19 -3.85
C ALA A 263 2.64 -21.47 -3.06
N GLU A 264 2.44 -22.60 -3.75
CA GLU A 264 2.22 -23.90 -3.11
C GLU A 264 3.46 -24.40 -2.34
N ALA A 265 4.67 -24.20 -2.87
CA ALA A 265 5.91 -24.57 -2.20
C ALA A 265 6.14 -23.77 -0.91
N ILE A 266 5.93 -22.44 -0.98
CA ILE A 266 5.99 -21.56 0.19
C ILE A 266 4.92 -21.97 1.22
N ALA A 267 3.68 -22.20 0.78
CA ALA A 267 2.61 -22.63 1.67
C ALA A 267 2.99 -23.89 2.44
N ARG A 268 3.46 -24.95 1.76
CA ARG A 268 3.90 -26.19 2.43
C ARG A 268 5.02 -25.96 3.44
N GLY A 269 5.95 -25.05 3.16
CA GLY A 269 6.98 -24.65 4.11
C GLY A 269 6.40 -23.96 5.35
N LEU A 270 5.49 -23.00 5.17
CA LEU A 270 4.80 -22.32 6.27
C LEU A 270 3.94 -23.27 7.11
N GLY A 271 3.30 -24.25 6.47
CA GLY A 271 2.55 -25.31 7.14
C GLY A 271 3.43 -26.13 8.09
N LYS A 272 4.65 -26.49 7.67
CA LYS A 272 5.65 -27.15 8.53
C LYS A 272 6.13 -26.25 9.67
N LEU A 273 6.13 -24.93 9.48
CA LEU A 273 6.45 -23.95 10.52
C LEU A 273 5.27 -23.66 11.47
N GLY A 274 4.06 -24.16 11.16
CA GLY A 274 2.84 -23.90 11.92
C GLY A 274 2.31 -22.47 11.79
N MET A 275 2.67 -21.76 10.72
CA MET A 275 2.36 -20.33 10.57
C MET A 275 1.00 -20.11 9.92
N THR A 276 0.23 -19.17 10.49
CA THR A 276 -0.95 -18.61 9.83
C THR A 276 -0.54 -17.46 8.94
N TRP A 277 -1.06 -17.40 7.72
CA TRP A 277 -0.69 -16.37 6.76
C TRP A 277 -1.86 -15.97 5.85
N SER A 278 -1.69 -14.81 5.23
CA SER A 278 -2.59 -14.21 4.25
C SER A 278 -1.80 -13.57 3.12
N CYS A 279 -2.43 -13.33 1.99
CA CYS A 279 -1.79 -12.66 0.86
C CYS A 279 -2.77 -11.89 -0.02
N ASN A 280 -2.21 -11.01 -0.85
CA ASN A 280 -2.92 -10.46 -2.00
C ASN A 280 -3.07 -11.52 -3.10
N ALA A 281 -4.27 -11.62 -3.67
CA ALA A 281 -4.56 -12.56 -4.75
C ALA A 281 -5.50 -11.96 -5.80
N LYS A 282 -5.40 -12.52 -7.01
CA LYS A 282 -6.38 -12.29 -8.06
C LYS A 282 -7.47 -13.37 -7.97
N ALA A 283 -8.70 -13.03 -8.34
CA ALA A 283 -9.85 -13.94 -8.27
C ALA A 283 -9.87 -15.03 -9.38
N ASN A 284 -8.71 -15.65 -9.63
CA ASN A 284 -8.50 -16.68 -10.67
C ASN A 284 -7.67 -17.88 -10.16
N VAL A 285 -7.43 -17.99 -8.86
CA VAL A 285 -6.71 -19.13 -8.28
C VAL A 285 -7.58 -20.39 -8.36
N PRO A 286 -7.09 -21.50 -8.95
CA PRO A 286 -7.87 -22.74 -9.03
C PRO A 286 -8.13 -23.39 -7.67
N TYR A 287 -9.27 -24.07 -7.51
CA TYR A 287 -9.65 -24.82 -6.31
C TYR A 287 -8.52 -25.70 -5.74
N LYS A 288 -7.81 -26.45 -6.62
CA LYS A 288 -6.72 -27.35 -6.19
C LYS A 288 -5.61 -26.62 -5.45
N THR A 289 -5.26 -25.42 -5.92
CA THR A 289 -4.22 -24.60 -5.30
C THR A 289 -4.76 -23.98 -4.02
N LEU A 290 -5.98 -23.40 -4.04
CA LEU A 290 -6.64 -22.89 -2.85
C LEU A 290 -6.68 -23.92 -1.70
N LYS A 291 -6.97 -25.18 -2.03
CA LYS A 291 -6.95 -26.29 -1.06
C LYS A 291 -5.56 -26.49 -0.45
N VAL A 292 -4.50 -26.54 -1.27
CA VAL A 292 -3.12 -26.65 -0.79
C VAL A 292 -2.76 -25.46 0.11
N LEU A 293 -3.09 -24.23 -0.30
CA LEU A 293 -2.80 -23.05 0.51
C LEU A 293 -3.53 -23.11 1.86
N LYS A 294 -4.81 -23.47 1.85
CA LYS A 294 -5.64 -23.59 3.06
C LYS A 294 -5.13 -24.65 4.03
N GLU A 295 -4.78 -25.83 3.53
CA GLU A 295 -4.24 -26.93 4.33
C GLU A 295 -2.89 -26.57 4.98
N ASN A 296 -2.21 -25.54 4.48
CA ASN A 296 -0.90 -25.11 4.96
C ASN A 296 -0.93 -23.66 5.50
N GLY A 297 -2.01 -23.29 6.19
CA GLY A 297 -2.06 -22.09 7.04
C GLY A 297 -2.63 -20.83 6.39
N LEU A 298 -3.05 -20.87 5.12
CA LEU A 298 -3.73 -19.72 4.51
C LEU A 298 -5.07 -19.47 5.21
N ARG A 299 -5.25 -18.25 5.73
CA ARG A 299 -6.48 -17.83 6.40
C ARG A 299 -7.32 -16.92 5.53
N LEU A 300 -6.72 -15.88 4.95
CA LEU A 300 -7.43 -14.84 4.22
C LEU A 300 -6.72 -14.47 2.91
N LEU A 301 -7.54 -14.17 1.89
CA LEU A 301 -7.10 -13.57 0.64
C LEU A 301 -7.64 -12.14 0.55
N LEU A 302 -6.74 -11.20 0.26
CA LEU A 302 -7.13 -9.85 -0.17
C LEU A 302 -7.29 -9.88 -1.68
N VAL A 303 -8.52 -9.64 -2.15
CA VAL A 303 -8.91 -9.87 -3.55
C VAL A 303 -9.48 -8.62 -4.16
N GLY A 304 -8.80 -8.10 -5.17
CA GLY A 304 -9.32 -7.03 -6.00
C GLY A 304 -10.33 -7.52 -7.00
N PHE A 305 -11.61 -7.29 -6.71
CA PHE A 305 -12.71 -7.51 -7.65
C PHE A 305 -12.92 -6.28 -8.53
N GLU A 306 -12.72 -5.09 -7.96
CA GLU A 306 -12.87 -3.75 -8.55
C GLU A 306 -14.30 -3.40 -8.99
N SER A 307 -14.93 -4.20 -9.85
CA SER A 307 -16.27 -3.94 -10.40
C SER A 307 -17.06 -5.24 -10.62
N GLY A 308 -18.39 -5.14 -10.57
CA GLY A 308 -19.32 -6.21 -10.93
C GLY A 308 -19.80 -6.13 -12.38
N ASP A 309 -19.27 -5.21 -13.17
CA ASP A 309 -19.56 -5.06 -14.60
C ASP A 309 -18.33 -5.43 -15.45
N ASP A 310 -18.47 -6.44 -16.32
CA ASP A 310 -17.37 -6.96 -17.12
C ASP A 310 -16.80 -5.91 -18.10
N GLN A 311 -17.60 -4.94 -18.56
CA GLN A 311 -17.10 -3.88 -19.45
C GLN A 311 -16.18 -2.92 -18.69
N ILE A 312 -16.51 -2.58 -17.44
CA ILE A 312 -15.63 -1.78 -16.59
C ILE A 312 -14.31 -2.52 -16.32
N LEU A 313 -14.37 -3.84 -16.06
CA LEU A 313 -13.17 -4.67 -15.89
C LEU A 313 -12.29 -4.73 -17.15
N VAL A 314 -12.90 -4.71 -18.33
CA VAL A 314 -12.19 -4.61 -19.63
C VAL A 314 -11.55 -3.23 -19.78
N ASN A 315 -12.28 -2.14 -19.51
CA ASN A 315 -11.78 -0.77 -19.63
C ASN A 315 -10.52 -0.55 -18.79
N ILE A 316 -10.49 -1.12 -17.58
CA ILE A 316 -9.36 -1.01 -16.66
C ILE A 316 -8.31 -2.12 -16.85
N LYS A 317 -8.48 -3.02 -17.82
CA LYS A 317 -7.58 -4.15 -18.09
C LYS A 317 -7.32 -5.04 -16.88
N LYS A 318 -8.34 -5.29 -16.05
CA LYS A 318 -8.22 -6.13 -14.84
C LYS A 318 -7.80 -7.55 -15.20
N GLY A 319 -8.25 -8.06 -16.35
CA GLY A 319 -7.90 -9.39 -16.85
C GLY A 319 -8.50 -10.53 -16.00
N VAL A 320 -9.69 -10.30 -15.43
CA VAL A 320 -10.57 -11.29 -14.79
C VAL A 320 -12.01 -10.91 -15.15
N ARG A 321 -12.87 -11.93 -15.34
CA ARG A 321 -14.30 -11.78 -15.60
C ARG A 321 -15.10 -12.14 -14.33
N THR A 322 -16.27 -11.53 -14.15
CA THR A 322 -17.07 -11.68 -12.93
C THR A 322 -17.50 -13.13 -12.64
N ASP A 323 -17.74 -13.96 -13.66
CA ASP A 323 -18.09 -15.39 -13.50
C ASP A 323 -16.94 -16.25 -12.91
N PHE A 324 -15.69 -15.97 -13.29
CA PHE A 324 -14.52 -16.63 -12.70
C PHE A 324 -14.39 -16.23 -11.23
N ALA A 325 -14.58 -14.93 -10.95
CA ALA A 325 -14.53 -14.40 -9.61
C ALA A 325 -15.68 -14.92 -8.72
N ARG A 326 -16.87 -15.23 -9.27
CA ARG A 326 -17.95 -15.95 -8.56
C ARG A 326 -17.53 -17.36 -8.16
N ARG A 327 -17.00 -18.13 -9.12
CA ARG A 327 -16.51 -19.50 -8.88
C ARG A 327 -15.41 -19.52 -7.83
N PHE A 328 -14.41 -18.64 -7.98
CA PHE A 328 -13.33 -18.46 -7.00
C PHE A 328 -13.87 -18.13 -5.59
N SER A 329 -14.88 -17.26 -5.49
CA SER A 329 -15.48 -16.90 -4.20
C SER A 329 -16.23 -18.07 -3.57
N ALA A 330 -16.93 -18.87 -4.37
CA ALA A 330 -17.59 -20.10 -3.92
C ALA A 330 -16.58 -21.15 -3.44
N ASP A 331 -15.48 -21.34 -4.17
CA ASP A 331 -14.38 -22.24 -3.81
C ASP A 331 -13.75 -21.84 -2.47
N CYS A 332 -13.46 -20.54 -2.29
CA CYS A 332 -12.94 -20.02 -1.03
C CYS A 332 -13.91 -20.27 0.13
N LYS A 333 -15.20 -20.03 -0.08
CA LYS A 333 -16.24 -20.28 0.93
C LYS A 333 -16.32 -21.76 1.30
N GLN A 334 -16.28 -22.66 0.32
CA GLN A 334 -16.28 -24.11 0.54
C GLN A 334 -15.06 -24.56 1.36
N LEU A 335 -13.89 -23.98 1.11
CA LEU A 335 -12.65 -24.29 1.82
C LEU A 335 -12.50 -23.55 3.16
N GLY A 336 -13.41 -22.63 3.50
CA GLY A 336 -13.28 -21.80 4.70
C GLY A 336 -12.12 -20.81 4.64
N ILE A 337 -11.78 -20.32 3.44
CA ILE A 337 -10.85 -19.22 3.21
C ILE A 337 -11.63 -17.90 3.31
N LYS A 338 -11.19 -16.98 4.17
CA LYS A 338 -11.80 -15.65 4.28
C LYS A 338 -11.38 -14.78 3.09
N ILE A 339 -12.27 -13.92 2.61
CA ILE A 339 -11.95 -12.93 1.56
C ILE A 339 -12.14 -11.52 2.12
N HIS A 340 -11.09 -10.68 2.02
CA HIS A 340 -11.26 -9.23 2.05
C HIS A 340 -11.40 -8.75 0.60
N GLY A 341 -12.59 -8.31 0.20
CA GLY A 341 -12.89 -7.91 -1.18
C GLY A 341 -12.68 -6.42 -1.38
N THR A 342 -11.91 -6.03 -2.39
CA THR A 342 -11.74 -4.60 -2.75
C THR A 342 -12.51 -4.25 -4.02
N PHE A 343 -13.16 -3.09 -3.99
CA PHE A 343 -13.95 -2.51 -5.08
C PHE A 343 -13.52 -1.07 -5.32
N ILE A 344 -13.72 -0.57 -6.55
CA ILE A 344 -13.39 0.80 -6.93
C ILE A 344 -14.59 1.41 -7.64
N LEU A 345 -15.01 2.61 -7.21
CA LEU A 345 -16.03 3.43 -7.87
C LEU A 345 -15.39 4.64 -8.57
N GLY A 346 -16.01 5.11 -9.65
CA GLY A 346 -15.49 6.16 -10.52
C GLY A 346 -14.49 5.67 -11.57
N LEU A 347 -14.53 4.39 -11.95
CA LEU A 347 -13.66 3.83 -12.99
C LEU A 347 -14.07 4.30 -14.40
N PRO A 348 -13.15 4.30 -15.39
CA PRO A 348 -13.47 4.69 -16.76
C PRO A 348 -14.67 3.94 -17.36
N GLY A 349 -15.68 4.71 -17.77
CA GLY A 349 -16.93 4.21 -18.36
C GLY A 349 -18.02 3.83 -17.34
N GLU A 350 -17.79 4.10 -16.06
CA GLU A 350 -18.76 3.81 -15.00
C GLU A 350 -20.00 4.72 -15.09
N THR A 351 -21.17 4.12 -14.88
CA THR A 351 -22.49 4.74 -14.77
C THR A 351 -23.19 4.30 -13.49
N GLN A 352 -24.28 4.98 -13.11
CA GLN A 352 -25.12 4.56 -11.98
C GLN A 352 -25.57 3.09 -12.08
N GLU A 353 -25.90 2.60 -13.27
CA GLU A 353 -26.30 1.22 -13.52
C GLU A 353 -25.15 0.25 -13.23
N THR A 354 -23.93 0.57 -13.68
CA THR A 354 -22.76 -0.28 -13.43
C THR A 354 -22.34 -0.27 -11.96
N ILE A 355 -22.54 0.85 -11.24
CA ILE A 355 -22.36 0.92 -9.79
C ILE A 355 -23.38 0.01 -9.09
N LYS A 356 -24.66 0.10 -9.46
CA LYS A 356 -25.72 -0.77 -8.93
C LYS A 356 -25.41 -2.25 -9.17
N LYS A 357 -24.95 -2.61 -10.39
CA LYS A 357 -24.48 -3.97 -10.69
C LYS A 357 -23.33 -4.39 -9.78
N THR A 358 -22.38 -3.50 -9.51
CA THR A 358 -21.24 -3.78 -8.61
C THR A 358 -21.69 -3.99 -7.16
N ILE A 359 -22.67 -3.22 -6.67
CA ILE A 359 -23.29 -3.42 -5.35
C ILE A 359 -23.95 -4.81 -5.28
N GLU A 360 -24.79 -5.16 -6.25
CA GLU A 360 -25.46 -6.46 -6.27
C GLU A 360 -24.47 -7.61 -6.40
N TYR A 361 -23.42 -7.43 -7.22
CA TYR A 361 -22.33 -8.38 -7.33
C TYR A 361 -21.61 -8.62 -6.00
N ALA A 362 -21.23 -7.55 -5.29
CA ALA A 362 -20.60 -7.66 -3.98
C ALA A 362 -21.50 -8.39 -2.97
N LYS A 363 -22.81 -8.12 -3.01
CA LYS A 363 -23.80 -8.82 -2.18
C LYS A 363 -23.87 -10.31 -2.51
N GLU A 364 -23.81 -10.66 -3.79
CA GLU A 364 -23.83 -12.03 -4.31
C GLU A 364 -22.60 -12.83 -3.84
N ILE A 365 -21.39 -12.33 -4.11
CA ILE A 365 -20.15 -13.03 -3.73
C ILE A 365 -19.86 -12.99 -2.22
N ASN A 366 -20.45 -12.03 -1.51
CA ASN A 366 -20.44 -11.87 -0.05
C ASN A 366 -19.06 -12.07 0.62
N PRO A 367 -18.04 -11.23 0.32
CA PRO A 367 -16.75 -11.30 1.00
C PRO A 367 -16.90 -11.19 2.52
N HIS A 368 -15.90 -11.69 3.27
CA HIS A 368 -15.90 -11.61 4.73
C HIS A 368 -15.95 -10.16 5.20
N THR A 369 -15.12 -9.30 4.60
CA THR A 369 -15.12 -7.85 4.75
C THR A 369 -14.88 -7.21 3.39
N ILE A 370 -15.25 -5.94 3.22
CA ILE A 370 -14.99 -5.19 1.99
C ILE A 370 -14.26 -3.88 2.25
N GLN A 371 -13.51 -3.43 1.26
CA GLN A 371 -13.02 -2.06 1.12
C GLN A 371 -13.54 -1.52 -0.22
N VAL A 372 -14.14 -0.34 -0.21
CA VAL A 372 -14.56 0.37 -1.42
C VAL A 372 -13.74 1.64 -1.49
N SER A 373 -13.08 1.86 -2.61
CA SER A 373 -12.23 3.01 -2.87
C SER A 373 -12.77 3.84 -4.02
N LEU A 374 -12.40 5.12 -4.07
CA LEU A 374 -12.66 5.97 -5.23
C LEU A 374 -11.47 5.90 -6.19
N ALA A 375 -11.76 5.91 -7.49
CA ALA A 375 -10.74 5.90 -8.53
C ALA A 375 -9.82 7.12 -8.37
N ALA A 376 -8.53 6.86 -8.17
CA ALA A 376 -7.52 7.88 -7.96
C ALA A 376 -6.55 7.92 -9.15
N PRO A 377 -6.55 8.99 -9.96
CA PRO A 377 -5.69 9.14 -11.12
C PRO A 377 -4.28 9.55 -10.67
N TYR A 378 -3.50 8.61 -10.11
CA TYR A 378 -2.13 8.90 -9.70
C TYR A 378 -1.23 9.22 -10.91
N PRO A 379 -0.40 10.28 -10.85
CA PRO A 379 0.55 10.60 -11.90
C PRO A 379 1.40 9.39 -12.31
N GLY A 380 1.66 9.26 -13.62
CA GLY A 380 2.41 8.13 -14.18
C GLY A 380 1.56 6.90 -14.50
N THR A 381 0.30 6.85 -14.07
CA THR A 381 -0.63 5.76 -14.44
C THR A 381 -1.34 6.04 -15.75
N THR A 382 -1.79 4.97 -16.42
CA THR A 382 -2.69 5.06 -17.59
C THR A 382 -3.98 5.79 -17.24
N LEU A 383 -4.55 5.54 -16.05
CA LEU A 383 -5.76 6.23 -15.59
C LEU A 383 -5.56 7.75 -15.51
N TYR A 384 -4.41 8.21 -15.01
CA TYR A 384 -4.09 9.64 -14.98
C TYR A 384 -4.04 10.26 -16.37
N LYS A 385 -3.35 9.59 -17.30
CA LYS A 385 -3.31 10.04 -18.70
C LYS A 385 -4.72 10.16 -19.29
N GLN A 386 -5.58 9.15 -19.08
CA GLN A 386 -6.96 9.19 -19.54
C GLN A 386 -7.75 10.33 -18.90
N ALA A 387 -7.59 10.56 -17.59
CA ALA A 387 -8.28 11.63 -16.88
C ALA A 387 -7.92 13.02 -17.41
N VAL A 388 -6.65 13.26 -17.73
CA VAL A 388 -6.19 14.52 -18.33
C VAL A 388 -6.70 14.66 -19.77
N GLU A 389 -6.49 13.66 -20.61
CA GLU A 389 -6.86 13.71 -22.05
C GLU A 389 -8.37 13.89 -22.28
N ASN A 390 -9.20 13.40 -21.36
CA ASN A 390 -10.65 13.45 -21.49
C ASN A 390 -11.31 14.51 -20.57
N GLY A 391 -10.51 15.32 -19.87
CA GLY A 391 -11.02 16.36 -18.97
C GLY A 391 -11.85 15.83 -17.80
N TRP A 392 -11.59 14.61 -17.30
CA TRP A 392 -12.31 14.03 -16.15
C TRP A 392 -11.86 14.63 -14.82
N MET A 393 -10.68 15.25 -14.81
CA MET A 393 -10.14 16.02 -13.69
C MET A 393 -10.04 17.50 -14.08
N GLU A 394 -10.07 18.39 -13.10
CA GLU A 394 -9.92 19.83 -13.36
C GLU A 394 -8.54 20.14 -13.97
N GLU A 395 -8.54 20.85 -15.08
CA GLU A 395 -7.33 21.28 -15.77
C GLU A 395 -6.55 22.28 -14.89
N ASN A 396 -5.23 22.11 -14.76
CA ASN A 396 -4.30 23.05 -14.10
C ASN A 396 -4.36 23.17 -12.56
N LYS A 397 -4.82 22.17 -11.81
CA LYS A 397 -4.62 22.12 -10.35
C LYS A 397 -3.81 20.90 -9.94
N THR A 398 -2.91 21.09 -8.97
CA THR A 398 -2.28 20.01 -8.20
C THR A 398 -3.34 18.96 -7.86
N ILE A 399 -3.06 17.69 -8.16
CA ILE A 399 -4.02 16.61 -7.90
C ILE A 399 -4.20 16.46 -6.40
N ASN A 400 -5.28 17.02 -5.88
CA ASN A 400 -5.69 16.82 -4.50
C ASN A 400 -6.45 15.51 -4.43
N LEU A 401 -5.71 14.43 -4.18
CA LEU A 401 -6.30 13.10 -3.96
C LEU A 401 -6.90 12.96 -2.55
N VAL A 402 -6.55 13.87 -1.65
CA VAL A 402 -7.04 13.91 -0.27
C VAL A 402 -7.42 15.33 0.16
N SER A 403 -8.30 15.43 1.15
CA SER A 403 -8.68 16.67 1.82
C SER A 403 -7.54 17.19 2.71
N LYS A 404 -7.72 18.38 3.31
CA LYS A 404 -6.76 18.95 4.27
C LYS A 404 -6.60 18.09 5.54
N GLU A 405 -7.59 17.25 5.81
CA GLU A 405 -7.66 16.29 6.92
C GLU A 405 -7.15 14.90 6.51
N GLY A 406 -6.68 14.74 5.26
CA GLY A 406 -6.12 13.50 4.72
C GLY A 406 -7.17 12.49 4.21
N VAL A 407 -8.44 12.86 4.12
CA VAL A 407 -9.54 11.98 3.68
C VAL A 407 -9.56 11.87 2.16
N GLN A 408 -9.83 10.68 1.59
CA GLN A 408 -9.86 10.51 0.12
C GLN A 408 -10.95 11.37 -0.53
N LEU A 409 -10.59 12.04 -1.64
CA LEU A 409 -11.53 12.78 -2.49
C LEU A 409 -11.84 12.02 -3.78
N ALA A 410 -13.07 12.21 -4.30
CA ALA A 410 -13.42 11.81 -5.66
C ALA A 410 -12.72 12.75 -6.65
N ALA A 411 -11.57 12.34 -7.18
CA ALA A 411 -10.76 13.17 -8.07
C ALA A 411 -11.27 13.21 -9.52
N ILE A 412 -12.11 12.24 -9.92
CA ILE A 412 -12.57 12.04 -11.30
C ILE A 412 -14.09 12.23 -11.35
N GLY A 413 -14.57 13.00 -12.32
CA GLY A 413 -15.99 13.10 -12.66
C GLY A 413 -16.21 12.91 -14.17
N TYR A 414 -17.41 12.50 -14.53
CA TYR A 414 -17.83 12.27 -15.91
C TYR A 414 -19.05 13.14 -16.26
N PRO A 415 -19.28 13.46 -17.54
CA PRO A 415 -20.45 14.26 -17.95
C PRO A 415 -21.79 13.72 -17.44
N ASN A 416 -21.92 12.40 -17.32
CA ASN A 416 -23.15 11.73 -16.87
C ASN A 416 -23.02 11.10 -15.47
N LEU A 417 -21.92 11.38 -14.76
CA LEU A 417 -21.68 10.85 -13.41
C LEU A 417 -20.72 11.81 -12.67
N PRO A 418 -21.24 12.87 -12.04
CA PRO A 418 -20.45 13.86 -11.30
C PRO A 418 -19.72 13.24 -10.08
N ARG A 419 -18.65 13.92 -9.62
CA ARG A 419 -17.80 13.46 -8.49
C ARG A 419 -18.59 13.24 -7.21
N GLU A 420 -19.51 14.14 -6.94
CA GLU A 420 -20.38 14.16 -5.76
C GLU A 420 -21.30 12.94 -5.74
N GLU A 421 -21.77 12.53 -6.92
CA GLU A 421 -22.63 11.36 -7.08
C GLU A 421 -21.85 10.06 -6.89
N ILE A 422 -20.62 9.97 -7.41
CA ILE A 422 -19.71 8.83 -7.16
C ILE A 422 -19.44 8.71 -5.66
N TYR A 423 -19.18 9.82 -4.98
CA TYR A 423 -18.97 9.85 -3.54
C TYR A 423 -20.22 9.41 -2.77
N HIS A 424 -21.42 9.86 -3.16
CA HIS A 424 -22.67 9.41 -2.53
C HIS A 424 -22.88 7.88 -2.69
N HIS A 425 -22.52 7.33 -3.85
CA HIS A 425 -22.59 5.90 -4.09
C HIS A 425 -21.64 5.07 -3.21
N LEU A 426 -20.52 5.64 -2.74
CA LEU A 426 -19.63 5.00 -1.77
C LEU A 426 -20.37 4.66 -0.46
N GLU A 427 -21.07 5.65 0.12
CA GLU A 427 -21.87 5.45 1.33
C GLU A 427 -22.98 4.42 1.09
N GLN A 428 -23.69 4.56 -0.05
CA GLN A 428 -24.74 3.64 -0.45
C GLN A 428 -24.22 2.19 -0.57
N PHE A 429 -23.00 2.00 -1.09
CA PHE A 429 -22.37 0.68 -1.24
C PHE A 429 -22.18 0.01 0.12
N TYR A 430 -21.57 0.72 1.07
CA TYR A 430 -21.34 0.20 2.42
C TYR A 430 -22.66 -0.10 3.13
N ARG A 431 -23.65 0.79 3.03
CA ARG A 431 -24.96 0.59 3.65
C ARG A 431 -25.65 -0.65 3.10
N GLN A 432 -25.74 -0.78 1.78
CA GLN A 432 -26.41 -1.93 1.15
C GLN A 432 -25.67 -3.25 1.35
N PHE A 433 -24.35 -3.23 1.55
CA PHE A 433 -23.59 -4.44 1.82
C PHE A 433 -23.69 -4.88 3.29
N TYR A 434 -23.44 -3.97 4.24
CA TYR A 434 -23.33 -4.33 5.67
C TYR A 434 -24.68 -4.42 6.39
N PHE A 435 -25.71 -3.65 5.99
CA PHE A 435 -27.03 -3.69 6.65
C PHE A 435 -27.96 -4.81 6.15
N ARG A 436 -27.42 -5.82 5.45
CA ARG A 436 -28.19 -7.02 5.09
C ARG A 436 -28.39 -7.89 6.34
N PRO A 437 -29.60 -8.44 6.58
CA PRO A 437 -29.85 -9.30 7.74
C PRO A 437 -28.87 -10.47 7.85
N SER A 438 -28.52 -11.12 6.72
CA SER A 438 -27.54 -12.20 6.69
C SER A 438 -26.14 -11.74 7.12
N LYS A 439 -25.71 -10.55 6.68
CA LYS A 439 -24.38 -10.02 6.99
C LYS A 439 -24.27 -9.56 8.44
N ILE A 440 -25.31 -8.90 8.94
CA ILE A 440 -25.42 -8.54 10.36
C ILE A 440 -25.35 -9.81 11.22
N TRP A 441 -26.09 -10.86 10.85
CA TRP A 441 -26.06 -12.14 11.57
C TRP A 441 -24.67 -12.79 11.56
N GLU A 442 -23.95 -12.76 10.42
CA GLU A 442 -22.56 -13.24 10.36
C GLU A 442 -21.66 -12.51 11.36
N ILE A 443 -21.75 -11.18 11.40
CA ILE A 443 -20.93 -10.34 12.30
C ILE A 443 -21.30 -10.61 13.77
N VAL A 444 -22.59 -10.60 14.11
CA VAL A 444 -23.06 -10.86 15.47
C VAL A 444 -22.64 -12.26 15.92
N ARG A 445 -22.81 -13.27 15.07
CA ARG A 445 -22.39 -14.64 15.36
C ARG A 445 -20.88 -14.71 15.64
N GLU A 446 -20.05 -14.04 14.85
CA GLU A 446 -18.59 -13.99 15.07
C GLU A 446 -18.24 -13.28 16.38
N MET A 447 -18.95 -12.20 16.73
CA MET A 447 -18.78 -11.51 18.01
C MET A 447 -19.19 -12.38 19.20
N LEU A 448 -20.23 -13.21 19.06
CA LEU A 448 -20.67 -14.12 20.12
C LEU A 448 -19.73 -15.32 20.30
N THR A 449 -19.02 -15.75 19.25
CA THR A 449 -18.11 -16.91 19.31
C THR A 449 -16.66 -16.53 19.62
N SER A 450 -16.28 -15.26 19.50
CA SER A 450 -14.91 -14.80 19.75
C SER A 450 -14.89 -13.49 20.53
N TRP A 451 -14.43 -13.55 21.77
CA TRP A 451 -14.26 -12.39 22.64
C TRP A 451 -13.30 -11.35 22.05
N ASP A 452 -12.22 -11.81 21.41
CA ASP A 452 -11.26 -10.94 20.74
C ASP A 452 -11.91 -10.19 19.56
N MET A 453 -12.73 -10.89 18.75
CA MET A 453 -13.47 -10.24 17.67
C MET A 453 -14.54 -9.29 18.21
N MET A 454 -15.21 -9.62 19.31
CA MET A 454 -16.18 -8.72 19.94
C MET A 454 -15.53 -7.39 20.36
N LYS A 455 -14.42 -7.45 21.12
CA LYS A 455 -13.66 -6.27 21.53
C LYS A 455 -13.21 -5.44 20.33
N ARG A 456 -12.68 -6.12 19.31
CA ARG A 456 -12.21 -5.48 18.09
C ARG A 456 -13.33 -4.75 17.35
N ARG A 457 -14.46 -5.42 17.08
CA ARG A 457 -15.59 -4.84 16.35
C ARG A 457 -16.23 -3.67 17.10
N LEU A 458 -16.29 -3.74 18.43
CA LEU A 458 -16.77 -2.63 19.25
C LEU A 458 -15.82 -1.41 19.13
N ARG A 459 -14.50 -1.63 19.18
CA ARG A 459 -13.52 -0.56 18.95
C ARG A 459 -13.62 0.03 17.55
N GLU A 460 -13.66 -0.81 16.51
CA GLU A 460 -13.84 -0.39 15.12
C GLU A 460 -15.13 0.41 14.93
N GLY A 461 -16.23 0.00 15.58
CA GLY A 461 -17.49 0.74 15.58
C GLY A 461 -17.36 2.13 16.19
N VAL A 462 -16.67 2.26 17.34
CA VAL A 462 -16.42 3.56 17.98
C VAL A 462 -15.55 4.47 17.10
N GLU A 463 -14.50 3.91 16.48
CA GLU A 463 -13.64 4.66 15.54
C GLU A 463 -14.44 5.14 14.33
N PHE A 464 -15.25 4.26 13.74
CA PHE A 464 -16.12 4.58 12.61
C PHE A 464 -17.13 5.69 12.95
N PHE A 465 -17.79 5.63 14.11
CA PHE A 465 -18.72 6.69 14.53
C PHE A 465 -18.02 8.04 14.79
N ARG A 466 -16.79 8.02 15.33
CA ARG A 466 -16.00 9.25 15.48
C ARG A 466 -15.60 9.82 14.12
N PHE A 467 -15.21 8.96 13.18
CA PHE A 467 -14.90 9.35 11.81
C PHE A 467 -16.10 10.02 11.15
N LEU A 468 -17.29 9.41 11.20
CA LEU A 468 -18.50 10.00 10.62
C LEU A 468 -18.83 11.38 11.21
N ARG A 469 -18.74 11.55 12.53
CA ARG A 469 -18.98 12.85 13.19
C ARG A 469 -17.99 13.94 12.77
N ALA A 470 -16.76 13.57 12.42
CA ALA A 470 -15.75 14.50 11.92
C ALA A 470 -15.97 14.92 10.45
N HIS A 471 -16.87 14.24 9.71
CA HIS A 471 -17.20 14.53 8.31
C HIS A 471 -18.48 15.34 8.14
N GLU A 472 -19.32 15.42 9.18
CA GLU A 472 -20.53 16.26 9.20
C GLU A 472 -20.25 17.71 9.62
N ALA A 473 -19.02 18.02 10.06
CA ALA A 473 -18.54 19.35 10.46
C ALA A 473 -17.59 19.92 9.39
#